data_AF-A0A034WPR8-F1
#
_entry.id   AF-A0A034WPR8-F1
#
_cell.length_a   1.000
_cell.length_b   1.000
_cell.length_c   1.000
_cell.angle_alpha   90.00
_cell.angle_beta   90.00
_cell.angle_gamma   90.00
#
_symmetry.space_group_name_H-M   'P 1'
#
loop_
_entity.id
_entity.type
_entity.pdbx_description
1 polymer ?
#
loop_
_entity_poly.entity_id
_entity_poly.type
_entity_poly.pdbx_seq_one_letter_code
_entity_poly.pdbx_strand_id
1 'polypeptide(L)'
;SGITKEELQQYFDSQMDPAKASNAIKCHMKCVSEKLGFYKNNMLDDTLTIKYLNENNMAPKASVNNVKQSIQKCNQMKGANTCDTAYQIMTCFKSQPIFT
;
A
#
# COMPACT_ATOMS: atom_id res chain seq x y z
N SER A 1 -12.61 -10.22 2.29
CA SER A 1 -12.14 -10.27 0.89
C SER A 1 -12.42 -11.67 0.37
N GLY A 2 -13.19 -11.86 -0.69
CA GLY A 2 -13.55 -13.19 -1.22
C GLY A 2 -12.46 -13.82 -2.11
N ILE A 3 -11.18 -13.58 -1.80
CA ILE A 3 -10.05 -14.10 -2.58
C ILE A 3 -9.60 -15.45 -2.01
N THR A 4 -9.21 -16.38 -2.89
CA THR A 4 -8.63 -17.67 -2.51
C THR A 4 -7.13 -17.54 -2.17
N LYS A 5 -6.56 -18.55 -1.49
CA LYS A 5 -5.12 -18.56 -1.20
C LYS A 5 -4.31 -18.72 -2.49
N GLU A 6 -4.83 -19.50 -3.41
CA GLU A 6 -4.23 -19.83 -4.70
C GLU A 6 -4.12 -18.58 -5.59
N GLU A 7 -5.19 -17.79 -5.71
CA GLU A 7 -5.16 -16.51 -6.44
C GLU A 7 -4.15 -15.52 -5.84
N LEU A 8 -4.07 -15.46 -4.51
CA LEU A 8 -3.12 -14.61 -3.82
C LEU A 8 -1.67 -15.09 -4.06
N GLN A 9 -1.43 -16.40 -4.01
CA GLN A 9 -0.12 -16.99 -4.29
C GLN A 9 0.31 -16.71 -5.73
N GLN A 10 -0.56 -16.92 -6.72
CA GLN A 10 -0.28 -16.63 -8.13
C GLN A 10 0.10 -15.16 -8.35
N TYR A 11 -0.54 -14.23 -7.63
CA TYR A 11 -0.17 -12.83 -7.67
C TYR A 11 1.23 -12.58 -7.08
N PHE A 12 1.57 -13.21 -5.96
CA PHE A 12 2.92 -13.12 -5.40
C PHE A 12 3.99 -13.76 -6.29
N ASP A 13 3.70 -14.91 -6.89
CA ASP A 13 4.58 -15.60 -7.83
C ASP A 13 4.83 -14.76 -9.09
N SER A 14 3.86 -13.92 -9.47
CA SER A 14 4.03 -12.92 -10.53
C SER A 14 4.87 -11.71 -10.13
N GLN A 15 5.50 -11.73 -8.95
CA GLN A 15 6.21 -10.60 -8.36
C GLN A 15 5.31 -9.36 -8.18
N MET A 16 4.02 -9.60 -7.89
CA MET A 16 3.00 -8.56 -7.75
C MET A 16 2.81 -7.72 -9.02
N ASP A 17 2.83 -8.37 -10.20
CA ASP A 17 2.58 -7.72 -11.50
C ASP A 17 1.25 -6.94 -11.47
N PRO A 18 1.27 -5.61 -11.67
CA PRO A 18 0.06 -4.79 -11.65
C PRO A 18 -1.02 -5.23 -12.65
N ALA A 19 -0.63 -5.82 -13.78
CA ALA A 19 -1.58 -6.32 -14.77
C ALA A 19 -2.38 -7.54 -14.26
N LYS A 20 -1.85 -8.26 -13.27
CA LYS A 20 -2.49 -9.43 -12.65
C LYS A 20 -3.23 -9.09 -11.36
N ALA A 21 -3.25 -7.84 -10.93
CA ALA A 21 -3.98 -7.40 -9.75
C ALA A 21 -5.49 -7.33 -10.02
N SER A 22 -6.18 -8.45 -9.80
CA SER A 22 -7.65 -8.50 -9.85
C SER A 22 -8.28 -7.58 -8.81
N ASN A 23 -9.56 -7.22 -8.99
CA ASN A 23 -10.27 -6.40 -8.00
C ASN A 23 -10.32 -7.06 -6.61
N ALA A 24 -10.40 -8.40 -6.55
CA ALA A 24 -10.37 -9.15 -5.30
C ALA A 24 -9.00 -9.03 -4.59
N ILE A 25 -7.89 -9.08 -5.34
CA ILE A 25 -6.52 -8.84 -4.82
C ILE A 25 -6.41 -7.42 -4.27
N LYS A 26 -6.84 -6.42 -5.05
CA LYS A 26 -6.82 -5.01 -4.65
C LYS A 26 -7.62 -4.79 -3.35
N CYS A 27 -8.81 -5.37 -3.26
CA CYS A 27 -9.62 -5.28 -2.04
C CYS A 27 -9.00 -6.03 -0.86
N HIS A 28 -8.32 -7.15 -1.10
CA HIS A 28 -7.58 -7.85 -0.05
C HIS A 28 -6.43 -7.00 0.48
N MET A 29 -5.63 -6.38 -0.40
CA MET A 29 -4.56 -5.46 0.00
C MET A 29 -5.08 -4.25 0.78
N LYS A 30 -6.20 -3.66 0.35
CA LYS A 30 -6.91 -2.61 1.12
C LYS A 30 -7.24 -3.11 2.53
N CYS A 31 -7.90 -4.26 2.64
CA CYS A 31 -8.32 -4.83 3.92
C CYS A 31 -7.14 -5.11 4.86
N VAL A 32 -6.03 -5.65 4.34
CA VAL A 32 -4.80 -5.86 5.13
C VAL A 32 -4.21 -4.54 5.61
N SER A 33 -4.14 -3.53 4.74
CA SER A 33 -3.61 -2.21 5.09
C SER A 33 -4.46 -1.51 6.15
N GLU A 34 -5.79 -1.64 6.08
CA GLU A 34 -6.73 -1.16 7.11
C GLU A 34 -6.52 -1.91 8.43
N LYS A 35 -6.32 -3.23 8.38
CA LYS A 35 -6.06 -4.05 9.57
C LYS A 35 -4.71 -3.73 10.24
N LEU A 36 -3.70 -3.37 9.47
CA LEU A 36 -2.41 -2.89 9.97
C LEU A 36 -2.50 -1.45 10.51
N GLY A 37 -3.62 -0.75 10.27
CA GLY A 37 -3.97 0.52 10.89
C GLY A 37 -3.43 1.77 10.20
N PHE A 38 -2.47 1.63 9.28
CA PHE A 38 -1.86 2.78 8.60
C PHE A 38 -2.68 3.31 7.41
N TYR A 39 -3.73 2.61 6.99
CA TYR A 39 -4.63 3.05 5.92
C TYR A 39 -6.06 3.19 6.43
N LYS A 40 -6.66 4.37 6.26
CA LYS A 40 -8.05 4.67 6.66
C LYS A 40 -8.64 5.77 5.77
N ASN A 41 -9.96 5.78 5.60
CA ASN A 41 -10.67 6.81 4.82
C ASN A 41 -10.08 7.04 3.41
N ASN A 42 -9.67 5.94 2.76
CA ASN A 42 -9.00 5.93 1.46
C ASN A 42 -7.65 6.69 1.40
N MET A 43 -6.92 6.77 2.50
CA MET A 43 -5.63 7.46 2.60
C MET A 43 -4.68 6.72 3.54
N LEU A 44 -3.38 6.86 3.29
CA LEU A 44 -2.33 6.58 4.26
C LEU A 44 -2.37 7.64 5.38
N ASP A 45 -2.31 7.19 6.63
CA ASP A 45 -2.14 8.06 7.80
C ASP A 45 -0.65 8.26 8.08
N ASP A 46 -0.20 9.51 8.06
CA ASP A 46 1.21 9.86 8.25
C ASP A 46 1.82 9.22 9.52
N THR A 47 1.17 9.41 10.66
CA THR A 47 1.69 9.00 11.96
C THR A 47 1.77 7.48 12.07
N LEU A 48 0.72 6.78 11.65
CA LEU A 48 0.66 5.32 11.74
C LEU A 48 1.55 4.66 10.68
N THR A 49 1.68 5.26 9.50
CA THR A 49 2.60 4.77 8.46
C THR A 49 4.06 4.91 8.92
N ILE A 50 4.46 6.06 9.47
CA ILE A 50 5.81 6.26 10.02
C ILE A 50 6.09 5.27 11.15
N LYS A 51 5.13 5.09 12.08
CA LYS A 51 5.25 4.13 13.16
C LYS A 51 5.47 2.72 12.63
N TYR A 52 4.65 2.28 11.68
CA TYR A 52 4.76 0.96 11.06
C TYR A 52 6.12 0.75 10.37
N LEU A 53 6.61 1.74 9.62
CA LEU A 53 7.91 1.68 8.95
C LEU A 53 9.08 1.55 9.94
N ASN A 54 9.02 2.26 11.06
CA ASN A 54 10.05 2.20 12.11
C ASN A 54 10.03 0.86 12.84
N GLU A 55 8.86 0.38 13.26
CA GLU A 55 8.70 -0.90 13.97
C GLU A 55 9.15 -2.11 13.14
N ASN A 56 9.02 -2.02 11.81
CA ASN A 56 9.40 -3.09 10.88
C ASN A 56 10.72 -2.82 10.14
N ASN A 57 11.45 -1.77 10.51
CA ASN A 57 12.73 -1.40 9.91
C ASN A 57 12.70 -1.33 8.36
N MET A 58 11.62 -0.83 7.78
CA MET A 58 11.37 -0.88 6.32
C MET A 58 11.98 0.29 5.54
N ALA A 59 12.22 1.43 6.20
CA ALA A 59 12.80 2.63 5.58
C ALA A 59 13.83 3.31 6.51
N PRO A 60 14.86 2.59 6.99
CA PRO A 60 15.74 3.07 8.08
C PRO A 60 16.53 4.34 7.76
N LYS A 61 16.71 4.66 6.47
CA LYS A 61 17.44 5.85 6.02
C LYS A 61 16.52 7.03 5.69
N ALA A 62 15.20 6.82 5.67
CA ALA A 62 14.26 7.84 5.28
C ALA A 62 14.03 8.83 6.43
N SER A 63 14.13 10.13 6.15
CA SER A 63 13.72 11.14 7.10
C SER A 63 12.19 11.15 7.23
N VAL A 64 11.67 11.53 8.41
CA VAL A 64 10.23 11.68 8.65
C VAL A 64 9.58 12.60 7.60
N ASN A 65 10.26 13.68 7.20
CA ASN A 65 9.76 14.61 6.19
C ASN A 65 9.63 13.96 4.81
N ASN A 66 10.61 13.15 4.40
CA ASN A 66 10.55 12.45 3.11
C ASN A 66 9.42 11.41 3.08
N VAL A 67 9.16 10.74 4.21
CA VAL A 67 8.01 9.83 4.35
C VAL A 67 6.69 10.59 4.22
N LYS A 68 6.53 11.72 4.92
CA LYS A 68 5.30 12.54 4.82
C LYS A 68 5.06 13.07 3.42
N GLN A 69 6.09 13.58 2.75
CA GLN A 69 5.99 14.05 1.35
C GLN A 69 5.57 12.91 0.41
N SER A 70 6.12 11.71 0.62
CA SER A 70 5.77 10.50 -0.12
C SER A 70 4.30 10.13 0.08
N ILE A 71 3.80 10.18 1.31
CA ILE A 71 2.39 9.92 1.65
C ILE A 71 1.48 10.96 1.00
N GLN A 72 1.78 12.25 1.16
CA GLN A 72 0.99 13.35 0.59
C GLN A 72 0.87 13.22 -0.93
N LYS A 73 1.99 12.93 -1.61
CA LYS A 73 2.01 12.68 -3.06
C LYS A 73 1.11 11.50 -3.43
N CYS A 74 1.23 10.38 -2.73
CA CYS A 74 0.51 9.17 -3.09
C CYS A 74 -0.97 9.17 -2.69
N ASN A 75 -1.38 9.90 -1.65
CA ASN A 75 -2.78 10.05 -1.28
C ASN A 75 -3.64 10.81 -2.33
N GLN A 76 -3.00 11.43 -3.32
CA GLN A 76 -3.67 12.04 -4.46
C GLN A 76 -4.16 11.01 -5.50
N MET A 77 -3.64 9.78 -5.45
CA MET A 77 -4.02 8.73 -6.39
C MET A 77 -5.50 8.36 -6.26
N LYS A 78 -6.15 8.09 -7.40
CA LYS A 78 -7.54 7.65 -7.49
C LYS A 78 -7.62 6.46 -8.43
N GLY A 79 -8.46 5.50 -8.07
CA GLY A 79 -8.79 4.34 -8.90
C GLY A 79 -10.27 4.31 -9.24
N ALA A 80 -10.67 3.31 -10.04
CA ALA A 80 -12.06 3.13 -10.47
C ALA A 80 -13.04 2.85 -9.31
N ASN A 81 -12.53 2.36 -8.17
CA ASN A 81 -13.28 2.14 -6.93
C ASN A 81 -12.36 2.29 -5.71
N THR A 82 -12.87 2.05 -4.50
CA THR A 82 -12.09 2.22 -3.25
C THR A 82 -10.95 1.22 -3.11
N CYS A 83 -11.12 -0.03 -3.60
CA CYS A 83 -10.06 -1.03 -3.60
C CYS A 83 -8.96 -0.68 -4.58
N ASP A 84 -9.33 -0.24 -5.78
CA ASP A 84 -8.38 0.22 -6.79
C ASP A 84 -7.66 1.50 -6.33
N THR A 85 -8.37 2.43 -5.69
CA THR A 85 -7.75 3.61 -5.06
C THR A 85 -6.69 3.21 -4.04
N ALA A 86 -7.03 2.29 -3.12
CA ALA A 86 -6.06 1.79 -2.14
C ALA A 86 -4.84 1.17 -2.82
N TYR A 87 -5.06 0.35 -3.85
CA TYR A 87 -4.00 -0.27 -4.62
C TYR A 87 -3.08 0.76 -5.29
N GLN A 88 -3.64 1.78 -5.94
CA GLN A 88 -2.86 2.85 -6.58
C GLN A 88 -2.04 3.66 -5.56
N ILE A 89 -2.61 3.98 -4.40
CA ILE A 89 -1.90 4.66 -3.31
C ILE A 89 -0.75 3.80 -2.80
N MET A 90 -0.98 2.51 -2.52
CA MET A 90 0.06 1.60 -2.02
C MET A 90 1.18 1.40 -3.04
N THR A 91 0.84 1.21 -4.31
CA THR A 91 1.81 1.04 -5.39
C THR A 91 2.64 2.31 -5.60
N CYS A 92 2.01 3.49 -5.57
CA CYS A 92 2.73 4.76 -5.56
C CYS A 92 3.67 4.84 -4.36
N PHE A 93 3.20 4.49 -3.15
CA PHE A 93 4.01 4.62 -1.95
C PHE A 93 5.23 3.69 -1.99
N LYS A 94 5.04 2.42 -2.36
CA LYS A 94 6.12 1.42 -2.51
C LYS A 94 7.18 1.84 -3.55
N SER A 95 6.81 2.63 -4.56
CA SER A 95 7.74 3.13 -5.57
C SER A 95 8.49 4.42 -5.17
N GLN A 96 8.22 4.98 -3.99
CA GLN A 96 8.92 6.17 -3.52
C GLN A 96 10.39 5.86 -3.15
N PRO A 97 11.32 6.80 -3.37
CA PRO A 97 12.76 6.60 -3.12
C PRO A 97 13.13 6.47 -1.64
N ILE A 98 12.16 6.48 -0.72
CA ILE A 98 12.38 6.25 0.71
C ILE A 98 12.72 4.79 1.05
N PHE A 99 12.50 3.87 0.09
CA PHE A 99 12.74 2.43 0.24
C PHE A 99 14.04 1.92 -0.40
N THR A 100 14.85 2.82 -0.97
CA THR A 100 16.12 2.50 -1.65
C THR A 100 17.34 2.91 -0.84
#